data_AF-A0AAQ3WI63-F1
#
_entry.id   AF-A0AAQ3WI63-F1
#
_cell.length_a   1.000
_cell.length_b   1.000
_cell.length_c   1.000
_cell.angle_alpha   90.00
_cell.angle_beta   90.00
_cell.angle_gamma   90.00
#
_symmetry.space_group_name_H-M   'P 1'
#
loop_
_entity.id
_entity.type
_entity.pdbx_description
1 polymer ?
#
loop_
_entity_poly.entity_id
_entity_poly.type
_entity_poly.pdbx_seq_one_letter_code
_entity_poly.pdbx_strand_id
1 'polypeptide(L)'
;MPDYETWTFHGEKETRVEVEGEADDASAGVDRMDEMLEALQPEFGLNSKDPPTKEVEEFFKLLKASKEALHEYTKVSILTFVTRLIAIQSKYFFSNNCFNDLLHLIGDVLP
;
A
#
# COMPACT_ATOMS: atom_id res chain seq x y z
N MET A 1 -45.21 -17.57 18.11
CA MET A 1 -45.62 -18.33 16.90
C MET A 1 -44.70 -19.53 16.81
N PRO A 2 -45.20 -20.76 16.92
CA PRO A 2 -44.41 -21.94 16.58
C PRO A 2 -44.03 -21.86 15.09
N ASP A 3 -42.85 -22.37 14.73
CA ASP A 3 -42.33 -22.52 13.35
C ASP A 3 -41.63 -21.30 12.70
N TYR A 4 -41.29 -20.24 13.47
CA TYR A 4 -40.42 -19.16 12.95
C TYR A 4 -38.96 -19.59 12.74
N GLU A 5 -38.53 -20.71 13.31
CA GLU A 5 -37.18 -21.24 13.14
C GLU A 5 -36.95 -21.94 11.79
N THR A 6 -38.04 -22.22 11.05
CA THR A 6 -37.95 -22.93 9.77
C THR A 6 -38.35 -21.99 8.64
N TRP A 7 -37.35 -21.53 7.89
CA TRP A 7 -37.55 -20.62 6.77
C TRP A 7 -38.03 -21.41 5.54
N THR A 8 -39.34 -21.47 5.31
CA THR A 8 -39.95 -22.25 4.23
C THR A 8 -40.28 -21.45 2.96
N PHE A 9 -40.23 -20.11 3.05
CA PHE A 9 -40.53 -19.23 1.93
C PHE A 9 -39.33 -18.33 1.61
N HIS A 10 -38.60 -18.67 0.55
CA HIS A 10 -37.41 -17.95 0.09
C HIS A 10 -37.72 -16.67 -0.70
N GLY A 11 -39.00 -16.35 -0.94
CA GLY A 11 -39.43 -15.12 -1.62
C GLY A 11 -39.14 -15.06 -3.12
N GLU A 12 -38.33 -15.97 -3.64
CA GLU A 12 -38.14 -16.16 -5.08
C GLU A 12 -39.29 -16.98 -5.68
N LYS A 13 -39.78 -16.54 -6.85
CA LYS A 13 -40.65 -17.39 -7.67
C LYS A 13 -39.72 -18.40 -8.34
N GLU A 14 -39.89 -19.70 -8.05
CA GLU A 14 -39.25 -20.78 -8.81
C GLU A 14 -39.54 -20.57 -10.30
N THR A 15 -38.62 -19.93 -10.99
CA THR A 15 -38.61 -19.90 -12.44
C THR A 15 -37.67 -21.04 -12.81
N ARG A 16 -38.22 -22.25 -12.88
CA ARG A 16 -37.52 -23.37 -13.51
C ARG A 16 -37.31 -22.99 -14.97
N VAL A 17 -36.13 -22.48 -15.28
CA VAL A 17 -35.63 -22.47 -16.65
C VAL A 17 -35.22 -23.90 -16.92
N GLU A 18 -36.02 -24.63 -17.69
CA GLU A 18 -35.59 -25.89 -18.27
C GLU A 18 -34.43 -25.57 -19.22
N VAL A 19 -33.21 -25.74 -18.73
CA VAL A 19 -32.03 -25.73 -19.59
C VAL A 19 -32.01 -27.09 -20.28
N GLU A 20 -32.56 -27.14 -21.50
CA GLU A 20 -32.30 -28.24 -22.43
C GLU A 20 -30.84 -28.17 -22.87
N GLY A 21 -29.98 -28.82 -22.10
CA GLY A 21 -28.59 -29.03 -22.43
C GLY A 21 -28.00 -29.95 -21.38
N GLU A 22 -27.42 -31.07 -21.80
CA GLU A 22 -26.65 -31.98 -20.94
C GLU A 22 -25.63 -31.16 -20.13
N ALA A 23 -25.99 -30.85 -18.88
CA ALA A 23 -25.06 -30.31 -17.92
C ALA A 23 -24.16 -31.48 -17.52
N ASP A 24 -22.95 -31.48 -18.06
CA ASP A 24 -21.85 -32.31 -17.59
C ASP A 24 -21.64 -32.01 -16.09
N ASP A 25 -22.26 -32.85 -15.25
CA ASP A 25 -22.25 -32.78 -13.77
C ASP A 25 -20.84 -32.95 -13.18
N ALA A 26 -19.82 -33.16 -14.01
CA ALA A 26 -18.41 -33.16 -13.63
C ALA A 26 -17.89 -31.77 -13.19
N SER A 27 -18.62 -30.69 -13.47
CA SER A 27 -18.19 -29.32 -13.16
C SER A 27 -18.78 -28.73 -11.88
N ALA A 28 -19.73 -29.38 -11.22
CA ALA A 28 -20.47 -28.79 -10.09
C ALA A 28 -19.62 -28.52 -8.83
N GLY A 29 -18.35 -28.97 -8.80
CA GLY A 29 -17.39 -28.74 -7.72
C GLY A 29 -16.10 -28.01 -8.11
N VAL A 30 -16.00 -27.50 -9.34
CA VAL A 30 -14.83 -26.72 -9.76
C VAL A 30 -15.03 -25.28 -9.30
N ASP A 31 -14.16 -24.81 -8.41
CA ASP A 31 -14.12 -23.40 -7.99
C ASP A 31 -13.76 -22.53 -9.21
N ARG A 32 -14.77 -21.85 -9.76
CA ARG A 32 -14.63 -20.93 -10.89
C ARG A 32 -14.62 -19.47 -10.44
N MET A 33 -14.36 -19.19 -9.16
CA MET A 33 -14.24 -17.81 -8.69
C MET A 33 -13.15 -17.06 -9.46
N ASP A 34 -12.05 -17.72 -9.82
CA ASP A 34 -10.98 -17.12 -10.62
C ASP A 34 -11.45 -16.72 -12.03
N GLU A 35 -12.22 -17.57 -12.72
CA GLU A 35 -12.79 -17.28 -14.04
C GLU A 35 -13.80 -16.12 -13.99
N MET A 36 -14.61 -16.05 -12.93
CA MET A 36 -15.52 -14.92 -12.69
C MET A 36 -14.76 -13.61 -12.45
N LEU A 37 -13.69 -13.65 -11.65
CA LEU A 37 -12.85 -12.48 -11.38
C LEU A 37 -12.15 -12.00 -12.66
N GLU A 38 -11.70 -12.92 -13.51
CA GLU A 38 -11.09 -12.60 -14.80
C GLU A 38 -12.12 -12.01 -15.79
N ALA A 39 -13.35 -12.51 -15.81
CA ALA A 39 -14.44 -11.98 -16.65
C ALA A 39 -14.89 -10.57 -16.24
N LEU A 40 -14.83 -10.23 -14.94
CA LEU A 40 -15.16 -8.91 -14.40
C LEU A 40 -14.01 -7.89 -14.56
N GLN A 41 -12.78 -8.36 -14.74
CA GLN A 41 -11.57 -7.55 -14.86
C GLN A 41 -11.63 -6.41 -15.91
N PRO A 42 -12.25 -6.59 -17.10
CA PRO A 42 -12.40 -5.52 -18.10
C PRO A 42 -13.38 -4.42 -17.67
N GLU A 43 -14.45 -4.77 -16.96
CA GLU A 43 -15.50 -3.82 -16.53
C GLU A 43 -15.02 -2.90 -15.40
N PHE A 44 -14.18 -3.43 -14.51
CA PHE A 44 -13.63 -2.67 -13.39
C PHE A 44 -12.33 -1.95 -13.71
N GLY A 45 -11.77 -2.12 -14.91
CA GLY A 45 -10.51 -1.49 -15.29
C GLY A 45 -9.38 -1.77 -14.28
N LEU A 46 -9.35 -2.94 -13.64
CA LEU A 46 -8.42 -3.25 -12.53
C LEU A 46 -6.94 -3.19 -12.92
N ASN A 47 -6.65 -3.12 -14.22
CA ASN A 47 -5.32 -2.91 -14.78
C ASN A 47 -4.89 -1.44 -14.83
N SER A 48 -5.83 -0.48 -14.71
CA SER A 48 -5.47 0.93 -14.54
C SER A 48 -5.17 1.18 -13.07
N LYS A 49 -3.89 1.11 -12.71
CA LYS A 49 -3.44 1.69 -11.44
C LYS A 49 -3.77 3.17 -11.50
N ASP A 50 -4.54 3.65 -10.53
CA ASP A 50 -4.72 5.09 -10.35
C ASP A 50 -3.33 5.74 -10.26
N PRO A 51 -3.13 6.90 -10.92
CA PRO A 51 -1.88 7.62 -10.79
C PRO A 51 -1.64 7.91 -9.30
N PRO A 52 -0.39 7.81 -8.81
CA PRO A 52 -0.09 8.12 -7.44
C PRO A 52 -0.58 9.54 -7.14
N THR A 53 -1.18 9.73 -5.96
CA THR A 53 -1.51 11.09 -5.52
C THR A 53 -0.21 11.89 -5.34
N LYS A 54 -0.31 13.21 -5.38
CA LYS A 54 0.86 14.09 -5.26
C LYS A 54 1.67 13.81 -3.99
N GLU A 55 0.97 13.51 -2.90
CA GLU A 55 1.58 13.18 -1.61
C GLU A 55 2.41 11.88 -1.68
N VAL A 56 1.93 10.89 -2.43
CA VAL A 56 2.63 9.62 -2.63
C VAL A 56 3.90 9.84 -3.47
N GLU A 57 3.80 10.65 -4.53
CA GLU A 57 4.97 11.01 -5.35
C GLU A 57 6.02 11.75 -4.51
N GLU A 58 5.61 12.72 -3.70
CA GLU A 58 6.49 13.47 -2.80
C GLU A 58 7.15 12.56 -1.77
N PHE A 59 6.39 11.64 -1.16
CA PHE A 59 6.91 10.66 -0.22
C PHE A 59 8.00 9.79 -0.87
N PHE A 60 7.75 9.23 -2.05
CA PHE A 60 8.74 8.40 -2.73
C PHE A 60 9.95 9.20 -3.22
N LYS A 61 9.77 10.47 -3.60
CA LYS A 61 10.86 11.39 -3.91
C LYS A 61 11.75 11.63 -2.70
N LEU A 62 11.17 11.95 -1.54
CA LEU A 62 11.87 12.09 -0.26
C LEU A 62 12.58 10.80 0.14
N LEU A 63 11.91 9.66 0.01
CA LEU A 63 12.48 8.35 0.31
C LEU A 63 13.71 8.06 -0.56
N LYS A 64 13.65 8.41 -1.85
CA LYS A 64 14.79 8.29 -2.76
C LYS A 64 15.94 9.20 -2.33
N ALA A 65 15.66 10.49 -2.10
CA ALA A 65 16.66 11.46 -1.65
C ALA A 65 17.31 11.04 -0.32
N SER A 66 16.55 10.45 0.61
CA SER A 66 17.06 10.00 1.91
C SER A 66 18.14 8.92 1.81
N LYS A 67 18.13 8.12 0.73
CA LYS A 67 19.08 7.05 0.45
C LYS A 67 20.33 7.54 -0.27
N GLU A 68 20.32 8.76 -0.80
CA GLU A 68 21.47 9.36 -1.46
C GLU A 68 22.59 9.60 -0.43
N ALA A 69 23.83 9.54 -0.90
CA ALA A 69 25.00 9.85 -0.09
C ALA A 69 24.94 11.33 0.33
N LEU A 70 25.40 11.63 1.54
CA LEU A 70 25.44 13.00 2.09
C LEU A 70 26.27 13.94 1.20
N HIS A 71 27.37 13.42 0.67
CA HIS A 71 28.28 14.07 -0.26
C HIS A 71 28.93 13.01 -1.16
N GLU A 72 29.39 13.37 -2.36
CA GLU A 72 30.02 12.48 -3.36
C GLU A 72 31.17 11.62 -2.79
N TYR A 73 31.89 12.15 -1.80
CA TYR A 73 33.03 11.49 -1.15
C TYR A 73 32.69 10.75 0.15
N THR A 74 31.40 10.69 0.53
CA THR A 74 30.96 10.07 1.79
C THR A 74 30.16 8.80 1.54
N LYS A 75 30.34 7.79 2.40
CA LYS A 75 29.56 6.54 2.36
C LYS A 75 28.28 6.60 3.19
N VAL A 76 28.03 7.71 3.85
CA VAL A 76 26.92 7.89 4.80
C VAL A 76 25.75 8.50 4.03
N SER A 77 24.58 7.87 4.09
CA SER A 77 23.38 8.45 3.48
C SER A 77 22.88 9.66 4.26
N ILE A 78 22.15 10.56 3.59
CA ILE A 78 21.51 11.72 4.24
C ILE A 78 20.68 11.27 5.44
N LEU A 79 19.87 10.21 5.29
CA LEU A 79 19.07 9.67 6.39
C LEU A 79 19.93 9.20 7.57
N THR A 80 21.03 8.49 7.29
CA THR A 80 21.92 7.98 8.34
C THR A 80 22.60 9.11 9.09
N PHE A 81 22.99 10.17 8.38
CA PHE A 81 23.61 11.35 8.97
C PHE A 81 22.64 12.11 9.88
N VAL A 82 21.45 12.44 9.37
CA VAL A 82 20.42 13.19 10.11
C VAL A 82 19.93 12.40 11.33
N THR A 83 19.69 11.09 11.20
CA THR A 83 19.25 10.25 12.33
C THR A 83 20.29 10.20 13.44
N ARG A 84 21.59 10.10 13.11
CA ARG A 84 22.68 10.16 14.10
C ARG A 84 22.77 11.53 14.76
N LEU A 85 22.63 12.62 14.00
CA LEU A 85 22.63 13.98 14.55
C LEU A 85 21.49 14.21 15.53
N ILE A 86 20.26 13.83 15.18
CA ILE A 86 19.10 13.96 16.06
C ILE A 86 19.28 13.09 17.31
N ALA A 87 19.81 11.87 17.16
CA ALA A 87 20.10 11.01 18.31
C ALA A 87 21.10 11.65 19.28
N ILE A 88 22.14 12.33 18.77
CA ILE A 88 23.09 13.09 19.59
C ILE A 88 22.39 14.27 20.26
N GLN A 89 21.62 15.06 19.50
CA GLN A 89 20.87 16.19 20.05
C GLN A 89 19.97 15.76 21.21
N SER A 90 19.20 14.69 21.04
CA SER A 90 18.31 14.14 22.06
C SER A 90 19.07 13.55 23.25
N LYS A 91 20.16 12.82 23.02
CA LYS A 91 20.92 12.16 24.10
C LYS A 91 21.60 13.17 25.02
N TYR A 92 22.08 14.29 24.47
CA TYR A 92 22.85 15.29 25.22
C TYR A 92 22.07 16.58 25.49
N PHE A 93 20.77 16.62 25.17
CA PHE A 93 19.89 17.77 25.38
C PHE A 93 20.46 19.08 24.83
N PHE A 94 21.01 19.05 23.61
CA PHE A 94 21.50 20.26 22.97
C PHE A 94 20.34 21.23 22.75
N SER A 95 20.56 22.49 23.13
CA SER A 95 19.63 23.56 22.78
C SER A 95 19.58 23.70 21.25
N ASN A 96 18.45 24.16 20.72
CA ASN A 96 18.30 24.38 19.28
C ASN A 96 19.37 25.32 18.72
N ASN A 97 19.75 26.34 19.49
CA ASN A 97 20.83 27.26 19.10
C ASN A 97 22.17 26.52 18.96
N CYS A 98 22.57 25.74 19.97
CA CYS A 98 23.81 24.97 19.93
C CYS A 98 23.82 23.95 18.79
N PHE A 99 22.69 23.29 18.54
CA PHE A 99 22.55 22.35 17.43
C PHE A 99 22.69 23.05 16.07
N ASN A 100 22.04 24.20 15.88
CA ASN A 100 22.14 24.98 14.65
C ASN A 100 23.56 25.48 14.39
N ASP A 101 24.25 26.01 15.42
CA ASP A 101 25.64 26.46 15.29
C ASP A 101 26.57 25.30 14.87
N LEU A 102 26.33 24.09 15.40
CA LEU A 102 27.08 22.90 15.02
C LEU A 102 26.78 22.44 13.59
N LEU A 103 25.53 22.53 13.14
CA LEU A 103 25.17 22.26 11.74
C LEU A 103 25.82 23.26 10.78
N HIS A 104 25.84 24.55 11.13
CA HIS A 104 26.54 25.57 10.34
C HIS A 104 28.03 25.25 10.21
N LEU A 105 28.70 24.93 11.32
CA LEU A 105 30.10 24.54 11.31
C LEU A 105 30.36 23.31 10.43
N ILE A 106 29.49 22.29 10.49
CA ILE A 106 29.63 21.10 9.64
C ILE A 106 29.42 21.48 8.16
N GLY A 107 28.45 22.35 7.86
CA GLY A 107 28.20 22.85 6.51
C GLY A 107 29.38 23.64 5.92
N ASP A 108 30.12 24.37 6.75
CA ASP A 108 31.31 25.12 6.33
C ASP A 108 32.52 24.21 6.06
N VAL A 109 32.57 23.02 6.66
CA VAL A 109 33.71 22.07 6.57
C VAL A 109 33.50 21.00 5.51
N LEU A 110 32.25 20.61 5.26
CA LEU A 110 31.94 19.65 4.21
C LEU A 110 32.22 20.30 2.84
N PRO A 111 32.79 19.53 1.88
CA PRO A 111 33.10 20.02 0.53
C PRO A 111 31.88 20.47 -0.26
#